data_AF-A0A3P7J385-F1
#
_entry.id   AF-A0A3P7J385-F1
#
_cell.length_a   1.000
_cell.length_b   1.000
_cell.length_c   1.000
_cell.angle_alpha   90.00
_cell.angle_beta   90.00
_cell.angle_gamma   90.00
#
_symmetry.space_group_name_H-M   'P 1'
#
loop_
_entity.id
_entity.type
_entity.pdbx_description
1 polymer ?
#
loop_
_entity_poly.entity_id
_entity_poly.type
_entity_poly.pdbx_seq_one_letter_code
_entity_poly.pdbx_strand_id
1 'polypeptide(L)'
;MRGQPEMSWMEYMSMPSRQPTILCVIFRSLIESPPEHQIVPPVIYQILDRQTCREHVLAVNALVDYIISQWNAEKNLEEFLPMMIRVLNMMVFHRHVMTFDRLLLSLVLHPATDHASQIAMVIVQALLNCTEINERIDFYCRYIPKRDVDAPEHFRRLAEYHR
;
A
#
# COMPACT_ATOMS: atom_id res chain seq x y z
N MET A 1 -0.80 41.48 1.15
CA MET A 1 -0.30 40.12 0.89
C MET A 1 -1.23 39.49 -0.13
N ARG A 2 -0.76 39.21 -1.37
CA ARG A 2 -1.59 38.57 -2.39
C ARG A 2 -1.72 37.09 -2.03
N GLY A 3 -2.93 36.64 -1.68
CA GLY A 3 -3.22 35.22 -1.52
C GLY A 3 -2.87 34.51 -2.82
N GLN A 4 -1.98 33.53 -2.75
CA GLN A 4 -1.76 32.63 -3.87
C GLN A 4 -3.09 31.95 -4.20
N PRO A 5 -3.45 31.78 -5.48
CA PRO A 5 -4.63 31.00 -5.82
C PRO A 5 -4.47 29.60 -5.24
N GLU A 6 -5.47 29.15 -4.47
CA GLU A 6 -5.51 27.78 -3.94
C GLU A 6 -5.53 26.82 -5.12
N MET A 7 -4.37 26.23 -5.40
CA MET A 7 -4.20 25.26 -6.46
C MET A 7 -5.03 24.02 -6.13
N SER A 8 -5.83 23.53 -7.09
CA SER A 8 -6.62 22.34 -6.84
C SER A 8 -5.71 21.14 -6.60
N TRP A 9 -6.18 20.16 -5.80
CA TRP A 9 -5.44 18.92 -5.55
C TRP A 9 -5.05 18.19 -6.85
N MET A 10 -5.89 18.26 -7.88
CA MET A 10 -5.60 17.68 -9.18
C MET A 10 -4.45 18.40 -9.90
N GLU A 11 -4.45 19.73 -9.92
CA GLU A 11 -3.36 20.51 -10.52
C GLU A 11 -2.05 20.30 -9.75
N TYR A 12 -2.12 20.29 -8.42
CA TYR A 12 -0.96 20.08 -7.56
C TYR A 12 -0.31 18.70 -7.78
N MET A 13 -1.12 17.65 -7.88
CA MET A 13 -0.64 16.27 -8.07
C MET A 13 -0.28 15.94 -9.52
N SER A 14 -0.76 16.73 -10.49
CA SER A 14 -0.38 16.60 -11.91
C SER A 14 1.05 17.08 -12.21
N MET A 15 1.71 17.74 -11.25
CA MET A 15 3.10 18.19 -11.41
C MET A 15 4.06 16.98 -11.43
N PRO A 16 4.92 16.83 -12.46
CA PRO A 16 5.80 15.66 -12.61
C PRO A 16 6.71 15.38 -11.40
N SER A 17 7.17 16.44 -10.72
CA SER A 17 8.02 16.31 -9.53
C SER A 17 7.29 15.80 -8.29
N ARG A 18 5.96 15.80 -8.30
CA ARG A 18 5.11 15.47 -7.15
C ARG A 18 4.28 14.21 -7.35
N GLN A 19 4.11 13.75 -8.58
CA GLN A 19 3.41 12.52 -8.92
C GLN A 19 3.77 11.29 -8.05
N PRO A 20 5.06 11.05 -7.67
CA PRO A 20 5.40 9.89 -6.84
C PRO A 20 4.90 9.99 -5.38
N THR A 21 4.52 11.19 -4.91
CA THR A 21 4.25 11.42 -3.48
C THR A 21 2.82 11.11 -3.06
N ILE A 22 1.92 10.80 -4.00
CA ILE A 22 0.49 10.62 -3.72
C ILE A 22 0.24 9.54 -2.65
N LEU A 23 0.94 8.40 -2.73
CA LEU A 23 0.79 7.33 -1.76
C LEU A 23 1.36 7.71 -0.38
N CYS A 24 2.43 8.52 -0.35
CA CYS A 24 2.97 9.06 0.91
C CYS A 24 1.97 10.00 1.58
N VAL A 25 1.27 10.83 0.81
CA VAL A 25 0.22 11.74 1.32
C VAL A 25 -0.96 10.94 1.88
N ILE A 26 -1.42 9.91 1.16
CA ILE A 26 -2.49 9.02 1.64
C ILE A 26 -2.07 8.36 2.94
N PHE A 27 -0.88 7.75 2.97
CA PHE A 27 -0.35 7.09 4.16
C PHE A 27 -0.27 8.04 5.35
N ARG A 28 0.29 9.25 5.16
CA ARG A 28 0.41 10.24 6.23
C ARG A 28 -0.96 10.68 6.74
N SER A 29 -1.89 10.96 5.85
CA SER A 29 -3.26 11.34 6.20
C SER A 29 -3.97 10.24 7.01
N LEU A 30 -3.78 8.96 6.64
CA LEU A 30 -4.38 7.83 7.36
C LEU A 30 -3.73 7.60 8.73
N ILE A 31 -2.43 7.84 8.89
CA ILE A 31 -1.77 7.79 10.20
C ILE A 31 -2.28 8.88 11.13
N GLU A 32 -2.40 10.11 10.64
CA GLU A 32 -2.83 11.26 11.46
C GLU A 32 -4.33 11.24 11.78
N SER A 33 -5.12 10.56 10.96
CA SER A 33 -6.56 10.47 11.17
C SER A 33 -6.91 9.47 12.27
N PRO A 34 -7.83 9.80 13.19
CA PRO A 34 -8.34 8.84 14.15
C PRO A 34 -9.00 7.67 13.42
N PRO A 35 -8.99 6.43 13.98
CA PRO A 35 -9.45 5.22 13.30
C PRO A 35 -10.83 5.35 12.64
N GLU A 36 -11.72 6.11 13.26
CA GLU A 36 -13.11 6.34 12.82
C GLU A 36 -13.21 7.21 11.56
N HIS A 37 -12.17 7.98 11.24
CA HIS A 37 -12.13 8.94 10.14
C HIS A 37 -11.05 8.62 9.09
N GLN A 38 -10.52 7.39 9.08
CA GLN A 38 -9.52 6.94 8.10
C GLN A 38 -10.14 6.70 6.71
N ILE A 39 -10.60 7.77 6.08
CA ILE A 39 -11.28 7.78 4.77
C ILE A 39 -10.34 8.41 3.74
N VAL A 40 -10.18 7.73 2.61
CA VAL A 40 -9.47 8.30 1.46
C VAL A 40 -10.45 9.14 0.65
N PRO A 41 -10.21 10.45 0.44
CA PRO A 41 -11.13 11.30 -0.30
C PRO A 41 -11.37 10.82 -1.75
N PRO A 42 -12.58 10.93 -2.31
CA PRO A 42 -12.89 10.48 -3.68
C PRO A 42 -11.99 11.07 -4.77
N VAL A 43 -11.53 12.30 -4.59
CA VAL A 43 -10.61 12.97 -5.53
C VAL A 43 -9.28 12.22 -5.67
N ILE A 44 -8.83 11.53 -4.62
CA ILE A 44 -7.60 10.73 -4.66
C ILE A 44 -7.76 9.56 -5.63
N TYR A 45 -8.91 8.89 -5.62
CA TYR A 45 -9.20 7.81 -6.57
C TYR A 45 -9.19 8.31 -8.01
N GLN A 46 -9.76 9.49 -8.27
CA GLN A 46 -9.70 10.12 -9.60
C GLN A 46 -8.28 10.45 -10.06
N ILE A 47 -7.38 10.77 -9.13
CA ILE A 47 -5.96 11.00 -9.42
C ILE A 47 -5.27 9.67 -9.71
N LEU A 48 -5.50 8.64 -8.88
CA LEU A 48 -4.93 7.30 -9.07
C LEU A 48 -5.38 6.67 -10.40
N ASP A 49 -6.64 6.83 -10.79
CA ASP A 49 -7.18 6.34 -12.06
C ASP A 49 -6.52 6.98 -13.29
N ARG A 50 -5.95 8.18 -13.14
CA ARG A 50 -5.22 8.87 -14.21
C ARG A 50 -3.73 8.50 -14.27
N GLN A 51 -3.22 7.78 -13.28
CA GLN A 51 -1.82 7.37 -13.26
C GLN A 51 -1.55 6.24 -14.25
N THR A 52 -0.46 6.38 -14.98
CA THR A 52 0.13 5.29 -15.75
C THR A 52 0.72 4.24 -14.79
N CYS A 53 0.88 3.00 -15.27
CA CYS A 53 1.55 1.95 -14.49
C CYS A 53 2.96 2.37 -14.03
N ARG A 54 3.68 3.14 -14.85
CA ARG A 54 5.01 3.65 -14.51
C ARG A 54 4.95 4.65 -13.34
N GLU A 55 4.01 5.58 -13.37
CA GLU A 55 3.84 6.55 -12.29
C GLU A 55 3.42 5.87 -10.99
N HIS A 56 2.54 4.86 -11.07
CA HIS A 56 2.14 4.06 -9.91
C HIS A 56 3.33 3.31 -9.30
N VAL A 57 4.18 2.70 -10.13
CA VAL A 57 5.42 2.05 -9.70
C VAL A 57 6.34 3.03 -8.95
N LEU A 58 6.54 4.23 -9.50
CA LEU A 58 7.34 5.27 -8.85
C LEU A 58 6.71 5.74 -7.52
N ALA A 59 5.38 5.81 -7.45
CA ALA A 59 4.69 6.20 -6.24
C ALA A 59 4.84 5.16 -5.12
N VAL A 60 4.79 3.86 -5.44
CA VAL A 60 5.02 2.80 -4.44
C VAL A 60 6.47 2.81 -3.97
N ASN A 61 7.43 3.01 -4.88
CA ASN A 61 8.84 3.13 -4.50
C ASN A 61 9.09 4.33 -3.57
N ALA A 62 8.50 5.49 -3.88
CA ALA A 62 8.58 6.67 -3.04
C ALA A 62 7.91 6.46 -1.67
N LEU A 63 6.81 5.71 -1.61
CA LEU A 63 6.19 5.30 -0.34
C LEU A 63 7.14 4.44 0.49
N VAL A 64 7.82 3.47 -0.11
CA VAL A 64 8.79 2.60 0.58
C VAL A 64 9.92 3.43 1.20
N ASP A 65 10.52 4.34 0.42
CA ASP A 65 11.56 5.24 0.94
C ASP A 65 11.02 6.09 2.10
N TYR A 66 9.79 6.59 1.95
CA TYR A 66 9.14 7.40 2.96
C TYR A 66 8.90 6.63 4.26
N ILE A 67 8.30 5.43 4.23
CA ILE A 67 8.02 4.66 5.45
C ILE A 67 9.29 4.20 6.15
N ILE A 68 10.36 3.86 5.42
CA ILE A 68 11.67 3.53 6.00
C ILE A 68 12.27 4.76 6.67
N SER A 69 12.14 5.94 6.06
CA SER A 69 12.56 7.20 6.67
C SER A 69 11.75 7.52 7.93
N GLN A 70 10.43 7.33 7.92
CA GLN A 70 9.57 7.56 9.08
C GLN A 70 9.91 6.60 10.22
N TRP A 71 10.12 5.32 9.92
CA TRP A 71 10.57 4.33 10.89
C TRP A 71 11.85 4.76 11.61
N ASN A 72 12.83 5.27 10.86
CA ASN A 72 14.08 5.75 11.47
C ASN A 72 13.88 6.98 12.39
N ALA A 73 12.96 7.87 12.02
CA ALA A 73 12.63 9.05 12.83
C ALA A 73 11.84 8.68 14.10
N GLU A 74 10.93 7.71 14.00
CA GLU A 74 9.99 7.33 15.05
C GLU A 74 10.38 6.03 15.79
N LYS A 75 11.58 5.49 15.58
CA LYS A 75 12.03 4.19 16.12
C LYS A 75 11.91 4.01 17.64
N ASN A 76 11.77 5.11 18.38
CA ASN A 76 11.62 5.09 19.84
C ASN A 76 10.16 4.91 20.30
N LEU A 77 9.20 4.99 19.36
CA LEU A 77 7.78 4.74 19.60
C LEU A 77 7.48 3.27 19.31
N GLU A 78 7.39 2.44 20.34
CA GLU A 78 7.09 1.00 20.20
C GLU A 78 5.78 0.74 19.43
N GLU A 79 4.81 1.65 19.53
CA GLU A 79 3.52 1.56 18.85
C GLU A 79 3.54 2.00 17.38
N PHE A 80 4.66 2.51 16.88
CA PHE A 80 4.74 2.98 15.50
C PHE A 80 4.68 1.82 14.48
N LEU A 81 5.32 0.67 14.75
CA LEU A 81 5.27 -0.48 13.83
C LEU A 81 3.84 -0.99 13.65
N PRO A 82 3.12 -1.33 14.72
CA PRO A 82 1.76 -1.84 14.57
C PRO A 82 0.84 -0.83 13.88
N MET A 83 1.01 0.47 14.17
CA MET A 83 0.25 1.53 13.51
C MET A 83 0.54 1.63 12.02
N MET A 84 1.82 1.64 11.62
CA MET A 84 2.24 1.66 10.22
C MET A 84 1.71 0.44 9.47
N ILE A 85 1.83 -0.76 10.05
CA ILE A 85 1.36 -2.01 9.45
C ILE A 85 -0.17 -2.00 9.27
N ARG A 86 -0.91 -1.52 10.27
CA ARG A 86 -2.36 -1.33 10.17
C ARG A 86 -2.74 -0.42 9.01
N VAL A 87 -2.08 0.72 8.85
CA VAL A 87 -2.36 1.66 7.76
C VAL A 87 -1.99 1.07 6.39
N LEU A 88 -0.86 0.37 6.28
CA LEU A 88 -0.48 -0.31 5.04
C LEU A 88 -1.50 -1.38 4.65
N ASN A 89 -1.98 -2.19 5.59
CA ASN A 89 -3.05 -3.16 5.34
C ASN A 89 -4.35 -2.49 4.90
N MET A 90 -4.71 -1.36 5.50
CA MET A 90 -5.88 -0.60 5.05
C MET A 90 -5.70 -0.09 3.63
N MET A 91 -4.54 0.46 3.28
CA MET A 91 -4.24 0.91 1.92
C MET A 91 -4.35 -0.21 0.89
N VAL A 92 -3.84 -1.40 1.22
CA VAL A 92 -3.79 -2.56 0.32
C VAL A 92 -5.13 -3.30 0.22
N PHE A 93 -5.69 -3.72 1.36
CA PHE A 93 -6.80 -4.69 1.40
C PHE A 93 -8.18 -4.04 1.55
N HIS A 94 -8.27 -2.81 2.07
CA HIS A 94 -9.55 -2.15 2.32
C HIS A 94 -9.83 -0.98 1.38
N ARG A 95 -8.79 -0.21 1.04
CA ARG A 95 -8.88 0.99 0.19
C ARG A 95 -8.39 0.73 -1.23
N HIS A 96 -7.68 -0.37 -1.46
CA HIS A 96 -7.15 -0.80 -2.76
C HIS A 96 -6.40 0.30 -3.52
N VAL A 97 -5.67 1.17 -2.80
CA VAL A 97 -4.89 2.25 -3.44
C VAL A 97 -3.59 1.75 -4.07
N MET A 98 -3.14 0.55 -3.68
CA MET A 98 -2.04 -0.20 -4.28
C MET A 98 -2.23 -1.70 -4.02
N THR A 99 -1.56 -2.56 -4.78
CA THR A 99 -1.62 -4.01 -4.59
C THR A 99 -0.52 -4.52 -3.65
N PHE A 100 -0.79 -5.63 -2.98
CA PHE A 100 0.14 -6.22 -2.01
C PHE A 100 1.47 -6.65 -2.66
N ASP A 101 1.39 -7.30 -3.81
CA ASP A 101 2.54 -7.77 -4.58
C ASP A 101 3.46 -6.63 -5.00
N ARG A 102 2.88 -5.49 -5.40
CA ARG A 102 3.66 -4.30 -5.78
C ARG A 102 4.36 -3.67 -4.58
N LEU A 103 3.68 -3.57 -3.44
CA LEU A 103 4.29 -3.11 -2.19
C LEU A 103 5.43 -4.04 -1.76
N LEU A 104 5.19 -5.36 -1.74
CA LEU A 104 6.16 -6.37 -1.36
C LEU A 104 7.40 -6.31 -2.27
N LEU A 105 7.20 -6.25 -3.59
CA LEU A 105 8.29 -6.15 -4.55
C LEU A 105 9.13 -4.89 -4.31
N SER A 106 8.48 -3.77 -4.01
CA SER A 106 9.17 -2.50 -3.76
C SER A 106 9.92 -2.54 -2.43
N LEU A 107 9.36 -3.13 -1.37
CA LEU A 107 10.05 -3.34 -0.09
C LEU A 107 11.30 -4.21 -0.22
N VAL A 108 11.30 -5.20 -1.11
CA VAL A 108 12.43 -6.13 -1.27
C VAL A 108 13.52 -5.58 -2.20
N LEU A 109 13.14 -4.92 -3.30
CA LEU A 109 14.09 -4.55 -4.36
C LEU A 109 14.51 -3.07 -4.37
N HIS A 110 13.75 -2.18 -3.73
CA HIS A 110 14.01 -0.74 -3.77
C HIS A 110 15.02 -0.24 -2.72
N PRO A 111 15.08 -0.77 -1.48
CA PRO A 111 16.05 -0.31 -0.49
C PRO A 111 17.49 -0.39 -0.99
N ALA A 112 18.20 0.75 -0.98
CA ALA A 112 19.54 0.86 -1.54
C ALA A 112 20.69 0.65 -0.51
N THR A 113 20.36 0.50 0.77
CA THR A 113 21.35 0.34 1.85
C THR A 113 21.00 -0.86 2.72
N ASP A 114 22.00 -1.52 3.29
CA ASP A 114 21.80 -2.69 4.17
C ASP A 114 20.85 -2.38 5.33
N HIS A 115 20.98 -1.18 5.92
CA HIS A 115 20.11 -0.72 7.01
C HIS A 115 18.66 -0.55 6.54
N ALA A 116 18.44 0.07 5.39
CA ALA A 116 17.11 0.21 4.81
C ALA A 116 16.49 -1.16 4.48
N SER A 117 17.29 -2.10 3.95
CA SER A 117 16.86 -3.47 3.66
C SER A 117 16.47 -4.23 4.92
N GLN A 118 17.21 -4.08 6.02
CA GLN A 118 16.85 -4.70 7.30
C GLN A 118 15.50 -4.19 7.81
N ILE A 119 15.28 -2.87 7.79
CA ILE A 119 14.00 -2.28 8.17
C ILE A 119 12.88 -2.79 7.25
N ALA A 120 13.10 -2.78 5.94
CA ALA A 120 12.12 -3.26 4.98
C ALA A 120 11.74 -4.73 5.24
N MET A 121 12.71 -5.59 5.59
CA MET A 121 12.45 -6.98 5.94
C MET A 121 11.61 -7.14 7.22
N VAL A 122 11.82 -6.28 8.22
CA VAL A 122 10.94 -6.24 9.42
C VAL A 122 9.51 -5.87 9.03
N ILE A 123 9.35 -4.87 8.16
CA ILE A 123 8.03 -4.45 7.64
C ILE A 123 7.37 -5.60 6.86
N VAL A 124 8.12 -6.28 5.97
CA VAL A 124 7.65 -7.43 5.21
C VAL A 124 7.19 -8.55 6.15
N GLN A 125 8.00 -8.91 7.14
CA GLN A 125 7.66 -9.95 8.11
C GLN A 125 6.37 -9.60 8.85
N ALA A 126 6.21 -8.35 9.28
CA ALA A 126 5.00 -7.90 9.98
C ALA A 126 3.77 -7.93 9.06
N LEU A 127 3.90 -7.50 7.80
CA LEU A 127 2.82 -7.55 6.80
C LEU A 127 2.36 -8.99 6.49
N LEU A 128 3.30 -9.94 6.37
CA LEU A 128 2.99 -11.34 6.12
C LEU A 128 2.27 -12.02 7.29
N ASN A 129 2.43 -11.49 8.51
CA ASN A 129 1.75 -12.00 9.70
C ASN A 129 0.33 -11.44 9.88
N CYS A 130 -0.15 -10.59 8.97
CA CYS A 130 -1.49 -10.01 9.07
C CYS A 130 -2.59 -11.02 8.73
N THR A 131 -3.76 -10.85 9.33
CA THR A 131 -4.89 -11.76 9.17
C THR A 131 -5.40 -11.81 7.74
N GLU A 132 -5.46 -10.66 7.07
CA GLU A 132 -6.02 -10.52 5.72
C GLU A 132 -5.27 -11.36 4.69
N ILE A 133 -3.94 -11.42 4.77
CA ILE A 133 -3.13 -12.23 3.86
C ILE A 133 -3.21 -13.71 4.21
N ASN A 134 -3.17 -14.04 5.50
CA ASN A 134 -3.23 -15.41 5.97
C ASN A 134 -4.57 -16.07 5.62
N GLU A 135 -5.69 -15.37 5.78
CA GLU A 135 -7.01 -15.86 5.39
C GLU A 135 -7.14 -16.06 3.88
N ARG A 136 -6.60 -15.13 3.07
CA ARG A 136 -6.57 -15.26 1.61
C ARG A 136 -5.75 -16.46 1.15
N ILE A 137 -4.57 -16.66 1.75
CA ILE A 137 -3.70 -17.81 1.44
C ILE A 137 -4.35 -19.12 1.90
N ASP A 138 -4.90 -19.15 3.11
CA ASP A 138 -5.55 -20.35 3.67
C ASP A 138 -6.76 -20.76 2.82
N PHE A 139 -7.59 -19.80 2.40
CA PHE A 139 -8.70 -20.06 1.50
C PHE A 139 -8.21 -20.65 0.18
N TYR A 140 -7.20 -20.03 -0.43
CA TYR A 140 -6.65 -20.49 -1.71
C TYR A 140 -6.13 -21.93 -1.60
N CYS A 141 -5.32 -22.22 -0.59
CA CYS A 141 -4.69 -23.52 -0.39
C CYS A 141 -5.69 -24.63 -0.03
N ARG A 142 -6.77 -24.30 0.71
CA ARG A 142 -7.75 -25.31 1.15
C ARG A 142 -8.86 -25.57 0.15
N TYR A 143 -9.33 -24.54 -0.55
CA TYR A 143 -10.58 -24.61 -1.31
C TYR A 143 -10.40 -24.59 -2.82
N ILE A 144 -9.24 -24.17 -3.34
CA ILE A 144 -9.00 -24.15 -4.78
C ILE A 144 -8.23 -25.42 -5.18
N PRO A 145 -8.89 -26.41 -5.82
CA PRO A 145 -8.20 -27.62 -6.26
C PRO A 145 -7.21 -27.28 -7.38
N LYS A 146 -6.21 -28.15 -7.58
CA LYS A 146 -5.31 -28.02 -8.73
C LYS A 146 -6.10 -28.21 -10.02
N ARG A 147 -5.83 -27.36 -11.02
CA ARG A 147 -6.49 -27.41 -12.34
C ARG A 147 -6.44 -28.79 -12.98
N ASP A 148 -5.30 -29.48 -12.86
CA ASP A 148 -5.09 -30.78 -13.50
C ASP A 148 -5.86 -31.93 -12.80
N VAL A 149 -6.44 -31.68 -11.61
CA VAL A 149 -7.26 -32.65 -10.87
C VAL A 149 -8.74 -32.47 -11.20
N ASP A 150 -9.24 -31.23 -11.15
CA ASP A 150 -10.63 -30.91 -11.45
C ASP A 150 -10.72 -29.48 -12.00
N ALA A 151 -10.68 -29.35 -13.32
CA ALA A 151 -10.69 -28.06 -13.99
C ALA A 151 -12.01 -27.28 -13.81
N PRO A 152 -13.21 -27.88 -13.97
CA PRO A 152 -14.46 -27.19 -13.69
C PRO A 152 -14.56 -26.63 -12.26
N GLU A 153 -14.22 -27.44 -11.25
CA GLU A 153 -14.27 -26.99 -9.85
C GLU A 153 -13.19 -25.94 -9.56
N HIS A 154 -12.00 -26.06 -10.15
CA HIS A 154 -10.94 -25.05 -10.05
C HIS A 154 -11.43 -23.67 -10.50
N PHE A 155 -12.05 -23.57 -11.68
CA PHE A 155 -12.57 -22.28 -12.15
C PHE A 155 -13.73 -21.77 -11.30
N ARG A 156 -14.60 -22.66 -10.80
CA ARG A 156 -15.71 -22.28 -9.91
C ARG A 156 -15.21 -21.68 -8.60
N ARG A 157 -14.25 -22.33 -7.94
CA ARG A 157 -13.65 -21.88 -6.67
C ARG A 157 -12.79 -20.63 -6.84
N LEU A 158 -12.09 -20.52 -7.96
CA LEU A 158 -11.34 -19.30 -8.29
C LEU A 158 -12.28 -18.10 -8.47
N ALA A 159 -13.44 -18.29 -9.10
CA ALA A 159 -14.44 -17.23 -9.19
C ALA A 159 -15.03 -16.85 -7.83
N GLU A 160 -15.20 -17.79 -6.90
CA GLU A 160 -15.61 -17.50 -5.52
C GLU A 160 -14.55 -16.70 -4.75
N TYR A 161 -13.26 -16.97 -4.96
CA TYR A 161 -12.16 -16.26 -4.31
C TYR A 161 -12.09 -14.75 -4.65
N HIS A 162 -12.54 -14.38 -5.85
CA HIS A 162 -12.50 -12.99 -6.34
C HIS A 162 -13.81 -12.21 -6.16
N ARG A 163 -14.84 -12.82 -5.56
CA ARG A 163 -16.08 -12.12 -5.19
C ARG A 163 -15.94 -11.42 -3.85
#